data_AF-A0AAD7K868-F1
#
_entry.id   AF-A0AAD7K868-F1
#
_cell.length_a   1.000
_cell.length_b   1.000
_cell.length_c   1.000
_cell.angle_alpha   90.00
_cell.angle_beta   90.00
_cell.angle_gamma   90.00
#
_symmetry.space_group_name_H-M   'P 1'
#
loop_
_entity.id
_entity.type
_entity.pdbx_description
1 polymer ?
#
loop_
_entity_poly.entity_id
_entity_poly.type
_entity_poly.pdbx_seq_one_letter_code
_entity_poly.pdbx_strand_id
1 'polypeptide(L)'
;MHNEEDSDSDGEDLVMDDGNRALLGPSASPRPPVGALKETVVSAKLWPQISGIVVESAPTLLFTTIGLLFTGELLDQVSRWRAMREVDQLIMIIPVVLNLKGNLEMNLSARLGTAANVGELDEAPARRSIIIGNLALLQVQATVVSFVAAGVSLILGLVVPRVEPDIQDPSASVVARRPLPHLPQSDDVRKSGFPTFIMVASTAMTAACLSSLLLGSFMCGLVVLCRRFGRDPDNIAPPIASCLGDLVTLVLIGAVSSVLIIFLHTPIPFTIGLLVVLSALSCGMFTRRNPHAAPLLTQGWAPLFGAMVISSGTGIVLDLFVSRYDGFALLAVVISGLPGAVGAIFTSRLSTSLHAAALALAPPATAGKAEPSPRLVMITLLIVTLPVEIIFLAILAGLGWLRLPLLFVGMSVLFFCMAVISSLIIARSLTNILWERKLDPDMYALPIHSALMDLIGQLLLVLCFEVVSLLGAKVESKV
;
A
#
# COMPACT_ATOMS: atom_id res chain seq x y z
N MET A 1 -24.85 -16.83 -90.58
CA MET A 1 -24.27 -16.20 -89.38
C MET A 1 -23.89 -17.36 -88.48
N HIS A 2 -22.65 -17.86 -88.56
CA HIS A 2 -21.41 -17.26 -88.01
C HIS A 2 -21.46 -17.09 -86.48
N ASN A 3 -20.47 -17.55 -85.72
CA ASN A 3 -19.43 -18.60 -85.91
C ASN A 3 -18.89 -18.95 -84.49
N GLU A 4 -18.13 -20.06 -84.39
CA GLU A 4 -16.92 -20.29 -83.54
C GLU A 4 -16.59 -19.34 -82.36
N GLU A 5 -15.90 -19.65 -81.27
CA GLU A 5 -15.20 -20.78 -80.62
C GLU A 5 -14.65 -20.15 -79.29
N ASP A 6 -14.47 -20.94 -78.23
CA ASP A 6 -13.33 -20.96 -77.27
C ASP A 6 -12.76 -19.66 -76.62
N SER A 7 -12.21 -19.64 -75.39
CA SER A 7 -12.00 -20.63 -74.32
C SER A 7 -11.76 -19.92 -72.96
N ASP A 8 -11.67 -20.68 -71.85
CA ASP A 8 -10.93 -20.48 -70.57
C ASP A 8 -10.86 -19.08 -69.89
N SER A 9 -10.76 -18.87 -68.57
CA SER A 9 -11.18 -19.54 -67.32
C SER A 9 -11.23 -18.40 -66.24
N ASP A 10 -11.47 -18.55 -64.92
CA ASP A 10 -11.47 -19.67 -63.98
C ASP A 10 -12.24 -19.30 -62.69
N GLY A 11 -12.36 -20.23 -61.73
CA GLY A 11 -12.39 -19.90 -60.30
C GLY A 11 -13.70 -19.42 -59.65
N GLU A 12 -14.69 -20.31 -59.48
CA GLU A 12 -15.66 -20.20 -58.38
C GLU A 12 -15.21 -21.06 -57.19
N ASP A 13 -14.82 -20.43 -56.08
CA ASP A 13 -14.50 -21.13 -54.82
C ASP A 13 -15.74 -21.27 -53.93
N LEU A 14 -15.93 -22.48 -53.40
CA LEU A 14 -17.17 -22.95 -52.79
C LEU A 14 -17.31 -22.57 -51.30
N VAL A 15 -18.56 -22.38 -50.86
CA VAL A 15 -18.94 -22.18 -49.46
C VAL A 15 -19.86 -23.33 -49.00
N MET A 16 -19.42 -24.06 -47.96
CA MET A 16 -20.15 -25.07 -47.16
C MET A 16 -20.63 -26.35 -47.86
N ASP A 17 -20.17 -27.51 -47.40
CA ASP A 17 -20.89 -28.32 -46.40
C ASP A 17 -20.06 -29.58 -46.03
N ASP A 18 -19.57 -29.67 -44.78
CA ASP A 18 -18.65 -30.74 -44.37
C ASP A 18 -19.39 -31.89 -43.67
N GLY A 19 -19.99 -32.75 -44.48
CA GLY A 19 -20.83 -33.85 -44.04
C GLY A 19 -20.56 -35.16 -44.78
N ASN A 20 -19.41 -35.82 -44.57
CA ASN A 20 -19.26 -37.22 -45.00
C ASN A 20 -18.31 -38.11 -44.17
N ARG A 21 -18.90 -39.21 -43.72
CA ARG A 21 -18.42 -40.61 -43.82
C ARG A 21 -16.96 -40.96 -43.52
N ALA A 22 -16.82 -41.86 -42.54
CA ALA A 22 -15.63 -42.67 -42.33
C ALA A 22 -15.35 -43.63 -43.50
N LEU A 23 -14.08 -43.66 -43.96
CA LEU A 23 -13.50 -44.75 -44.76
C LEU A 23 -12.05 -45.03 -44.33
N LEU A 24 -11.88 -46.17 -43.65
CA LEU A 24 -10.73 -47.09 -43.59
C LEU A 24 -9.29 -46.54 -43.71
N GLY A 25 -8.52 -46.66 -42.62
CA GLY A 25 -7.05 -46.64 -42.63
C GLY A 25 -6.46 -47.06 -41.26
N PRO A 26 -5.68 -48.16 -41.15
CA PRO A 26 -5.19 -48.65 -39.87
C PRO A 26 -3.86 -47.98 -39.47
N SER A 27 -3.91 -46.76 -38.96
CA SER A 27 -2.79 -46.09 -38.29
C SER A 27 -3.30 -45.24 -37.13
N ALA A 28 -3.56 -45.89 -36.00
CA ALA A 28 -3.93 -45.22 -34.75
C ALA A 28 -2.70 -44.54 -34.12
N SER A 29 -2.36 -43.34 -34.60
CA SER A 29 -1.70 -42.36 -33.73
C SER A 29 -2.76 -41.77 -32.81
N PRO A 30 -2.53 -41.71 -31.48
CA PRO A 30 -3.47 -41.03 -30.58
C PRO A 30 -3.38 -39.53 -30.87
N ARG A 31 -4.32 -39.01 -31.67
CA ARG A 31 -4.53 -37.57 -31.79
C ARG A 31 -4.75 -37.02 -30.37
N PRO A 32 -3.90 -36.11 -29.86
CA PRO A 32 -4.15 -35.52 -28.54
C PRO A 32 -5.53 -34.86 -28.55
N PRO A 33 -6.32 -34.99 -27.48
CA PRO A 33 -7.66 -34.41 -27.44
C PRO A 33 -7.54 -32.90 -27.69
N VAL A 34 -8.45 -32.35 -28.50
CA VAL A 34 -8.41 -30.93 -28.93
C VAL A 34 -8.38 -29.96 -27.75
N GLY A 35 -8.93 -30.38 -26.60
CA GLY A 35 -8.78 -29.69 -25.30
C GLY A 35 -7.32 -29.56 -24.84
N ALA A 36 -6.53 -30.64 -24.86
CA ALA A 36 -5.13 -30.62 -24.41
C ALA A 36 -4.23 -29.74 -25.32
N LEU A 37 -4.51 -29.67 -26.62
CA LEU A 37 -3.80 -28.74 -27.52
C LEU A 37 -4.17 -27.27 -27.20
N LYS A 38 -5.45 -27.01 -26.89
CA LYS A 38 -5.92 -25.67 -26.52
C LYS A 38 -5.39 -25.23 -25.15
N GLU A 39 -5.36 -26.14 -24.17
CA GLU A 39 -4.78 -25.90 -22.84
C GLU A 39 -3.27 -25.68 -22.89
N THR A 40 -2.52 -26.47 -23.66
CA THR A 40 -1.06 -26.28 -23.79
C THR A 40 -0.72 -24.95 -24.49
N VAL A 41 -1.45 -24.58 -25.55
CA VAL A 41 -1.25 -23.28 -26.23
C VAL A 41 -1.65 -22.08 -25.35
N VAL A 42 -2.71 -22.21 -24.54
CA VAL A 42 -3.11 -21.18 -23.57
C VAL A 42 -2.08 -21.08 -22.43
N SER A 43 -1.69 -22.21 -21.83
CA SER A 43 -0.69 -22.28 -20.76
C SER A 43 0.66 -21.70 -21.19
N ALA A 44 1.13 -22.03 -22.40
CA ALA A 44 2.38 -21.50 -22.97
C ALA A 44 2.37 -19.96 -23.13
N LYS A 45 1.20 -19.33 -23.34
CA LYS A 45 1.06 -17.87 -23.39
C LYS A 45 0.89 -17.22 -22.01
N LEU A 46 0.29 -17.92 -21.06
CA LEU A 46 0.09 -17.45 -19.69
C LEU A 46 1.36 -17.51 -18.84
N TRP A 47 2.18 -18.55 -19.00
CA TRP A 47 3.36 -18.76 -18.15
C TRP A 47 4.36 -17.59 -18.15
N PRO A 48 4.72 -16.95 -19.29
CA PRO A 48 5.59 -15.77 -19.28
C PRO A 48 4.98 -14.57 -18.54
N GLN A 49 3.66 -14.37 -18.65
CA GLN A 49 2.96 -13.28 -17.93
C GLN A 49 2.97 -13.53 -16.42
N ILE A 50 2.61 -14.75 -15.99
CA ILE A 50 2.63 -15.17 -14.58
C ILE A 50 4.06 -15.04 -14.03
N SER A 51 5.05 -15.59 -14.73
CA SER A 51 6.45 -15.60 -14.30
C SER A 51 7.00 -14.18 -14.14
N GLY A 52 6.68 -13.24 -15.04
CA GLY A 52 7.04 -11.82 -14.89
C GLY A 52 6.48 -11.21 -13.60
N ILE A 53 5.16 -11.33 -13.38
CA ILE A 53 4.50 -10.82 -12.18
C ILE A 53 5.11 -11.43 -10.91
N VAL A 54 5.35 -12.75 -10.89
CA VAL A 54 5.94 -13.45 -9.73
C VAL A 54 7.37 -12.98 -9.45
N VAL A 55 8.23 -12.88 -10.48
CA VAL A 55 9.64 -12.49 -10.33
C VAL A 55 9.80 -11.04 -9.87
N GLU A 56 8.86 -10.16 -10.20
CA GLU A 56 8.87 -8.75 -9.78
C GLU A 56 8.16 -8.54 -8.44
N SER A 57 7.01 -9.19 -8.22
CA SER A 57 6.18 -8.96 -7.03
C SER A 57 6.64 -9.77 -5.82
N ALA A 58 7.06 -11.04 -5.97
CA ALA A 58 7.35 -11.89 -4.81
C ALA A 58 8.54 -11.42 -3.96
N PRO A 59 9.70 -11.03 -4.54
CA PRO A 59 10.81 -10.47 -3.76
C PRO A 59 10.45 -9.13 -3.11
N THR A 60 9.68 -8.32 -3.84
CA THR A 60 9.19 -7.00 -3.39
C THR A 60 8.25 -7.14 -2.19
N LEU A 61 7.26 -8.03 -2.27
CA LEU A 61 6.31 -8.30 -1.18
C LEU A 61 7.02 -8.91 0.03
N LEU A 62 7.99 -9.81 -0.16
CA LEU A 62 8.81 -10.32 0.95
C LEU A 62 9.62 -9.20 1.64
N PHE A 63 10.27 -8.33 0.86
CA PHE A 63 10.96 -7.15 1.40
C PHE A 63 10.01 -6.19 2.13
N THR A 64 8.80 -5.99 1.57
CA THR A 64 7.73 -5.18 2.17
C THR A 64 7.32 -5.75 3.52
N THR A 65 7.08 -7.05 3.62
CA THR A 65 6.73 -7.75 4.86
C THR A 65 7.82 -7.63 5.92
N ILE A 66 9.09 -7.79 5.54
CA ILE A 66 10.23 -7.60 6.44
C ILE A 66 10.34 -6.14 6.91
N GLY A 67 10.14 -5.17 6.01
CA GLY A 67 10.13 -3.74 6.33
C GLY A 67 8.99 -3.34 7.27
N LEU A 68 7.79 -3.88 7.06
CA LEU A 68 6.62 -3.70 7.93
C LEU A 68 6.88 -4.31 9.32
N LEU A 69 7.48 -5.50 9.39
CA LEU A 69 7.87 -6.13 10.67
C LEU A 69 8.87 -5.26 11.46
N PHE A 70 9.92 -4.74 10.80
CA PHE A 70 10.86 -3.81 11.42
C PHE A 70 10.20 -2.48 11.80
N THR A 71 9.19 -2.02 11.06
CA THR A 71 8.45 -0.79 11.39
C THR A 71 7.61 -0.98 12.65
N GLY A 72 6.97 -2.13 12.83
CA GLY A 72 6.23 -2.47 14.06
C GLY A 72 7.12 -2.54 15.30
N GLU A 73 8.28 -3.19 15.19
CA GLU A 73 9.29 -3.22 16.27
C GLU A 73 9.88 -1.83 16.54
N LEU A 74 10.18 -1.06 15.49
CA LEU A 74 10.65 0.31 15.64
C LEU A 74 9.61 1.20 16.33
N LEU A 75 8.32 0.98 16.09
CA LEU A 75 7.24 1.75 16.72
C LEU A 75 7.22 1.53 18.24
N ASP A 76 7.37 0.28 18.67
CA ASP A 76 7.51 -0.07 20.08
C ASP A 76 8.76 0.60 20.70
N GLN A 77 9.90 0.57 20.00
CA GLN A 77 11.13 1.23 20.47
C GLN A 77 11.00 2.77 20.53
N VAL A 78 10.48 3.42 19.48
CA VAL A 78 10.29 4.87 19.41
C VAL A 78 9.27 5.35 20.43
N SER A 79 8.21 4.59 20.72
CA SER A 79 7.22 4.92 21.77
C SER A 79 7.85 5.10 23.16
N ARG A 80 8.98 4.43 23.42
CA ARG A 80 9.72 4.56 24.69
C ARG A 80 10.65 5.78 24.76
N TRP A 81 10.86 6.51 23.66
CA TRP A 81 11.79 7.63 23.64
C TRP A 81 11.28 8.81 24.47
N ARG A 82 12.22 9.61 25.00
CA ARG A 82 11.92 10.69 25.94
C ARG A 82 10.87 11.67 25.42
N ALA A 83 10.97 12.08 24.16
CA ALA A 83 10.00 13.01 23.56
C ALA A 83 8.57 12.44 23.52
N MET A 84 8.42 11.14 23.23
CA MET A 84 7.12 10.46 23.20
C MET A 84 6.49 10.35 24.60
N ARG A 85 7.32 10.22 25.64
CA ARG A 85 6.88 10.18 27.05
C ARG A 85 6.57 11.55 27.65
N GLU A 86 7.21 12.62 27.16
CA GLU A 86 6.99 13.99 27.64
C GLU A 86 5.84 14.71 26.90
N VAL A 87 5.49 14.27 25.69
CA VAL A 87 4.43 14.88 24.86
C VAL A 87 3.55 13.80 24.24
N ASP A 88 2.43 13.49 24.91
CA ASP A 88 1.52 12.41 24.49
C ASP A 88 0.96 12.61 23.06
N GLN A 89 0.81 13.87 22.61
CA GLN A 89 0.35 14.20 21.26
C GLN A 89 1.32 13.72 20.17
N LEU A 90 2.59 13.45 20.51
CA LEU A 90 3.55 12.84 19.58
C LEU A 90 3.34 11.33 19.39
N ILE A 91 2.72 10.62 20.33
CA ILE A 91 2.34 9.22 20.12
C ILE A 91 1.04 9.18 19.29
N MET A 92 0.03 9.96 19.67
CA MET A 92 -1.28 9.98 19.00
C MET A 92 -1.21 10.42 17.52
N ILE A 93 -0.21 11.21 17.14
CA ILE A 93 -0.02 11.64 15.74
C ILE A 93 0.61 10.56 14.84
N ILE A 94 1.34 9.59 15.40
CA ILE A 94 2.11 8.62 14.57
C ILE A 94 1.21 7.83 13.63
N PRO A 95 0.15 7.11 14.06
CA PRO A 95 -0.68 6.32 13.15
C PRO A 95 -1.29 7.17 12.02
N VAL A 96 -1.69 8.40 12.35
CA VAL A 96 -2.29 9.35 11.42
C VAL A 96 -1.26 9.81 10.37
N VAL A 97 -0.04 10.18 10.78
CA VAL A 97 1.00 10.64 9.83
C VAL A 97 1.54 9.49 8.98
N LEU A 98 1.74 8.30 9.55
CA LEU A 98 2.20 7.13 8.79
C LEU A 98 1.20 6.78 7.67
N ASN A 99 -0.07 6.51 8.01
CA ASN A 99 -1.10 6.17 7.02
C ASN A 99 -1.24 7.23 5.93
N LEU A 100 -1.36 8.52 6.30
CA LEU A 100 -1.50 9.59 5.32
C LEU A 100 -0.29 9.73 4.40
N LYS A 101 0.90 9.51 4.93
CA LYS A 101 2.13 9.64 4.17
C LYS A 101 2.41 8.43 3.29
N GLY A 102 2.22 7.21 3.77
CA GLY A 102 2.26 6.01 2.94
C GLY A 102 1.36 6.19 1.71
N ASN A 103 0.18 6.77 1.89
CA ASN A 103 -0.74 7.13 0.80
C ASN A 103 -0.20 8.19 -0.17
N LEU A 104 0.53 9.22 0.29
CA LEU A 104 1.18 10.20 -0.61
C LEU A 104 2.28 9.57 -1.46
N GLU A 105 3.13 8.74 -0.84
CA GLU A 105 4.26 8.08 -1.50
C GLU A 105 3.76 6.97 -2.47
N MET A 106 2.69 6.25 -2.11
CA MET A 106 2.00 5.32 -3.02
C MET A 106 1.36 6.06 -4.21
N ASN A 107 0.70 7.19 -4.01
CA ASN A 107 0.16 8.01 -5.11
C ASN A 107 1.27 8.57 -6.01
N LEU A 108 2.43 8.95 -5.45
CA LEU A 108 3.61 9.30 -6.25
C LEU A 108 4.08 8.12 -7.10
N SER A 109 4.20 6.96 -6.46
CA SER A 109 4.66 5.71 -7.05
C SER A 109 3.80 5.28 -8.24
N ALA A 110 2.47 5.24 -8.09
CA ALA A 110 1.55 4.87 -9.16
C ALA A 110 1.57 5.86 -10.33
N ARG A 111 1.48 7.18 -10.08
CA ARG A 111 1.58 8.19 -11.15
C ARG A 111 2.87 8.08 -11.96
N LEU A 112 3.99 7.81 -11.28
CA LEU A 112 5.28 7.57 -11.95
C LEU A 112 5.31 6.21 -12.66
N GLY A 113 4.65 5.19 -12.12
CA GLY A 113 4.47 3.87 -12.74
C GLY A 113 3.70 3.95 -14.05
N THR A 114 2.53 4.59 -14.05
CA THR A 114 1.74 4.92 -15.23
C THR A 114 2.58 5.70 -16.25
N ALA A 115 3.23 6.81 -15.83
CA ALA A 115 4.07 7.61 -16.73
C ALA A 115 5.28 6.83 -17.30
N ALA A 116 5.86 5.90 -16.52
CA ALA A 116 6.92 5.02 -16.98
C ALA A 116 6.41 4.00 -18.00
N ASN A 117 5.25 3.38 -17.75
CA ASN A 117 4.68 2.33 -18.59
C ASN A 117 4.15 2.90 -19.91
N VAL A 118 3.51 4.08 -19.89
CA VAL A 118 3.08 4.86 -21.06
C VAL A 118 4.27 5.40 -21.88
N GLY A 119 5.43 5.61 -21.25
CA GLY A 119 6.67 6.05 -21.92
C GLY A 119 7.00 7.54 -21.78
N GLU A 120 6.21 8.32 -21.03
CA GLU A 120 6.49 9.75 -20.77
C GLU A 120 7.84 9.99 -20.07
N LEU A 121 8.35 8.98 -19.34
CA LEU A 121 9.65 9.04 -18.68
C LEU A 121 10.84 8.65 -19.55
N ASP A 122 10.66 8.27 -20.82
CA ASP A 122 11.78 7.88 -21.68
C ASP A 122 12.62 9.11 -22.10
N GLU A 123 11.96 10.22 -22.42
CA GLU A 123 12.63 11.49 -22.74
C GLU A 123 13.24 12.16 -21.49
N ALA A 124 14.53 12.52 -21.57
CA ALA A 124 15.24 13.18 -20.47
C ALA A 124 14.62 14.51 -19.99
N PRO A 125 14.19 15.45 -20.85
CA PRO A 125 13.55 16.70 -20.38
C PRO A 125 12.19 16.46 -19.74
N ALA A 126 11.34 15.61 -20.33
CA ALA A 126 10.03 15.25 -19.79
C ALA A 126 10.17 14.55 -18.43
N ARG A 127 11.01 13.51 -18.35
CA ARG A 127 11.36 12.81 -17.11
C ARG A 127 11.82 13.76 -16.00
N ARG A 128 12.72 14.71 -16.32
CA ARG A 128 13.19 15.69 -15.33
C ARG A 128 12.07 16.63 -14.88
N SER A 129 11.21 17.05 -15.80
CA SER A 129 10.03 17.89 -15.48
C SER A 129 9.06 17.15 -14.55
N ILE A 130 8.69 15.91 -14.88
CA ILE A 130 7.76 15.08 -14.12
C ILE A 130 8.31 14.79 -12.72
N ILE A 131 9.58 14.38 -12.60
CA ILE A 131 10.23 14.08 -11.32
C ILE A 131 10.29 15.33 -10.43
N ILE A 132 10.86 16.44 -10.90
CA ILE A 132 11.03 17.63 -10.05
C ILE A 132 9.67 18.26 -9.69
N GLY A 133 8.70 18.24 -10.62
CA GLY A 133 7.33 18.69 -10.35
C GLY A 133 6.63 17.88 -9.27
N ASN A 134 6.73 16.55 -9.32
CA ASN A 134 6.13 15.67 -8.31
C ASN A 134 6.87 15.73 -6.97
N LEU A 135 8.20 15.85 -6.94
CA LEU A 135 8.94 16.07 -5.69
C LEU A 135 8.57 17.39 -5.01
N ALA A 136 8.42 18.48 -5.78
CA ALA A 136 7.98 19.77 -5.24
C ALA A 136 6.51 19.72 -4.76
N LEU A 137 5.63 19.03 -5.49
CA LEU A 137 4.25 18.75 -5.04
C LEU A 137 4.24 17.98 -3.71
N LEU A 138 5.07 16.94 -3.59
CA LEU A 138 5.13 16.09 -2.41
C LEU A 138 5.53 16.88 -1.15
N GLN A 139 6.38 17.90 -1.26
CA GLN A 139 6.69 18.81 -0.14
C GLN A 139 5.47 19.64 0.31
N VAL A 140 4.65 20.13 -0.63
CA VAL A 140 3.39 20.82 -0.31
C VAL A 140 2.44 19.87 0.40
N GLN A 141 2.23 18.68 -0.16
CA GLN A 141 1.33 17.66 0.37
C GLN A 141 1.77 17.21 1.76
N ALA A 142 3.03 16.82 1.95
CA ALA A 142 3.59 16.41 3.24
C ALA A 142 3.43 17.49 4.33
N THR A 143 3.65 18.76 3.99
CA THR A 143 3.49 19.88 4.95
C THR A 143 2.02 20.03 5.38
N VAL A 144 1.10 20.14 4.43
CA VAL A 144 -0.34 20.33 4.71
C VAL A 144 -0.90 19.13 5.48
N VAL A 145 -0.63 17.92 5.01
CA VAL A 145 -1.08 16.66 5.62
C VAL A 145 -0.60 16.53 7.06
N SER A 146 0.68 16.83 7.33
CA SER A 146 1.24 16.72 8.68
C SER A 146 0.74 17.80 9.63
N PHE A 147 0.47 19.00 9.13
CA PHE A 147 -0.17 20.06 9.90
C PHE A 147 -1.61 19.69 10.28
N VAL A 148 -2.39 19.13 9.35
CA VAL A 148 -3.74 18.62 9.64
C VAL A 148 -3.68 17.45 10.63
N ALA A 149 -2.74 16.51 10.47
CA ALA A 149 -2.54 15.41 11.40
C ALA A 149 -2.21 15.88 12.83
N ALA A 150 -1.43 16.95 12.99
CA ALA A 150 -1.17 17.58 14.29
C ALA A 150 -2.44 18.20 14.90
N GLY A 151 -3.31 18.81 14.07
CA GLY A 151 -4.63 19.27 14.50
C GLY A 151 -5.55 18.12 14.93
N VAL A 152 -5.56 17.01 14.20
CA VAL A 152 -6.34 15.81 14.55
C VAL A 152 -5.82 15.15 15.83
N SER A 153 -4.51 15.03 16.01
CA SER A 153 -3.90 14.54 17.26
C SER A 153 -4.28 15.41 18.46
N LEU A 154 -4.34 16.74 18.29
CA LEU A 154 -4.84 17.64 19.34
C LEU A 154 -6.31 17.37 19.69
N ILE A 155 -7.18 17.17 18.70
CA ILE A 155 -8.60 16.87 18.91
C ILE A 155 -8.77 15.50 19.59
N LEU A 156 -8.09 14.46 19.11
CA LEU A 156 -8.11 13.13 19.71
C LEU A 156 -7.62 13.17 21.17
N GLY A 157 -6.55 13.90 21.45
CA GLY A 157 -6.03 14.11 22.81
C GLY A 157 -6.94 14.92 23.74
N LEU A 158 -7.99 15.56 23.22
CA LEU A 158 -9.03 16.23 24.01
C LEU A 158 -10.29 15.36 24.18
N VAL A 159 -10.57 14.47 23.22
CA VAL A 159 -11.80 13.67 23.15
C VAL A 159 -11.65 12.28 23.75
N VAL A 160 -10.50 11.61 23.55
CA VAL A 160 -10.25 10.25 24.04
C VAL A 160 -9.93 10.30 25.54
N PRO A 161 -10.81 9.79 26.44
CA PRO A 161 -10.48 9.69 27.85
C PRO A 161 -9.42 8.61 28.03
N ARG A 162 -8.37 8.86 28.82
CA ARG A 162 -7.47 7.78 29.22
C ARG A 162 -8.24 6.85 30.15
N VAL A 163 -8.26 5.57 29.81
CA VAL A 163 -8.65 4.54 30.76
C VAL A 163 -7.52 4.45 31.79
N GLU A 164 -7.69 5.15 32.91
CA GLU A 164 -6.84 4.96 34.08
C GLU A 164 -6.94 3.48 34.49
N PRO A 165 -5.81 2.78 34.69
CA PRO A 165 -5.85 1.43 35.23
C PRO A 165 -6.25 1.53 36.71
N ASP A 166 -7.55 1.36 36.96
CA ASP A 166 -8.10 1.29 38.31
C ASP A 166 -7.36 0.23 39.12
N ILE A 167 -6.81 0.62 40.27
CA ILE A 167 -6.03 -0.24 41.16
C ILE A 167 -7.04 -1.04 42.00
N GLN A 168 -7.69 -2.01 41.37
CA GLN A 168 -8.65 -2.89 42.04
C GLN A 168 -7.97 -4.11 42.67
N ASP A 169 -8.57 -4.56 43.78
CA ASP A 169 -8.01 -5.45 44.79
C ASP A 169 -7.37 -6.75 44.26
N PRO A 170 -6.32 -7.26 44.92
CA PRO A 170 -5.62 -8.50 44.56
C PRO A 170 -6.43 -9.80 44.78
N SER A 171 -7.75 -9.70 45.01
CA SER A 171 -8.67 -10.80 45.23
C SER A 171 -9.67 -11.02 44.08
N ALA A 172 -9.71 -10.13 43.06
CA ALA A 172 -10.55 -10.29 41.88
C ALA A 172 -9.82 -11.05 40.75
N SER A 173 -10.39 -12.18 40.34
CA SER A 173 -9.75 -13.16 39.44
C SER A 173 -9.83 -12.80 37.95
N VAL A 174 -8.74 -13.06 37.20
CA VAL A 174 -8.70 -13.27 35.74
C VAL A 174 -9.13 -12.06 34.87
N VAL A 175 -8.23 -11.08 34.69
CA VAL A 175 -7.61 -10.75 33.39
C VAL A 175 -6.25 -10.12 33.68
N ALA A 176 -5.16 -10.79 33.31
CA ALA A 176 -3.82 -10.19 33.36
C ALA A 176 -3.69 -9.18 32.22
N ARG A 177 -4.18 -7.95 32.43
CA ARG A 177 -3.93 -6.82 31.53
C ARG A 177 -2.43 -6.56 31.52
N ARG A 178 -1.71 -6.99 30.48
CA ARG A 178 -0.42 -6.37 30.15
C ARG A 178 -0.75 -4.92 29.78
N PRO A 179 -0.32 -3.92 30.56
CA PRO A 179 -0.64 -2.54 30.24
C PRO A 179 0.06 -2.16 28.93
N LEU A 180 -0.55 -1.18 28.24
CA LEU A 180 0.13 -0.30 27.30
C LEU A 180 1.53 0.07 27.84
N PRO A 181 2.59 0.24 26.99
CA PRO A 181 3.87 0.74 27.48
C PRO A 181 3.64 1.96 28.36
N HIS A 182 4.03 1.80 29.62
CA HIS A 182 3.61 2.63 30.76
C HIS A 182 3.82 4.12 30.47
N LEU A 183 2.73 4.82 30.12
CA LEU A 183 2.71 6.28 30.24
C LEU A 183 2.80 6.60 31.73
N PRO A 184 3.79 7.40 32.16
CA PRO A 184 3.93 7.71 33.57
C PRO A 184 2.70 8.50 34.04
N GLN A 185 2.10 8.05 35.15
CA GLN A 185 1.27 8.95 35.96
C GLN A 185 2.14 10.14 36.35
N SER A 186 1.74 11.32 35.88
CA SER A 186 2.18 12.58 36.45
C SER A 186 0.93 13.44 36.60
N ASP A 187 0.59 13.80 37.84
CA ASP A 187 -0.59 14.60 38.21
C ASP A 187 -0.49 16.09 37.76
N ASP A 188 0.44 16.37 36.83
CA ASP A 188 0.63 17.67 36.19
C ASP A 188 -0.43 17.90 35.11
N VAL A 189 -1.60 18.35 35.58
CA VAL A 189 -2.61 19.18 34.87
C VAL A 189 -2.21 19.56 33.44
N ARG A 190 -2.80 18.87 32.45
CA ARG A 190 -2.87 19.23 31.01
C ARG A 190 -1.73 20.15 30.51
N LYS A 191 -0.55 19.59 30.22
CA LYS A 191 0.48 20.27 29.39
C LYS A 191 0.13 20.33 27.89
N SER A 192 -1.16 20.35 27.55
CA SER A 192 -1.69 20.63 26.20
C SER A 192 -1.67 22.14 25.92
N GLY A 193 -0.47 22.74 25.98
CA GLY A 193 -0.25 24.16 25.72
C GLY A 193 -0.04 24.44 24.23
N PHE A 194 -0.20 25.71 23.86
CA PHE A 194 0.18 26.21 22.53
C PHE A 194 1.64 25.90 22.14
N PRO A 195 2.65 25.94 23.04
CA PRO A 195 4.01 25.51 22.72
C PRO A 195 4.09 24.02 22.35
N THR A 196 3.37 23.16 23.07
CA THR A 196 3.29 21.71 22.81
C THR A 196 2.70 21.44 21.42
N PHE A 197 1.60 22.11 21.06
CA PHE A 197 1.02 22.01 19.72
C PHE A 197 1.99 22.47 18.62
N ILE A 198 2.68 23.61 18.81
CA ILE A 198 3.70 24.09 17.88
C ILE A 198 4.82 23.05 17.73
N MET A 199 5.30 22.46 18.82
CA MET A 199 6.34 21.44 18.78
C MET A 199 5.90 20.20 18.00
N VAL A 200 4.67 19.72 18.22
CA VAL A 200 4.11 18.57 17.51
C VAL A 200 3.96 18.87 16.01
N ALA A 201 3.37 20.03 15.67
CA ALA A 201 3.17 20.44 14.28
C ALA A 201 4.49 20.65 13.53
N SER A 202 5.46 21.36 14.13
CA SER A 202 6.78 21.57 13.53
C SER A 202 7.54 20.25 13.38
N THR A 203 7.55 19.39 14.41
CA THR A 203 8.12 18.04 14.36
C THR A 203 7.55 17.24 13.19
N ALA A 204 6.22 17.16 13.09
CA ALA A 204 5.54 16.38 12.08
C ALA A 204 5.82 16.91 10.66
N MET A 205 5.70 18.23 10.45
CA MET A 205 6.01 18.86 9.17
C MET A 205 7.48 18.66 8.76
N THR A 206 8.44 18.88 9.67
CA THR A 206 9.87 18.68 9.37
C THR A 206 10.19 17.22 9.06
N ALA A 207 9.71 16.27 9.87
CA ALA A 207 9.95 14.85 9.66
C ALA A 207 9.30 14.34 8.37
N ALA A 208 8.07 14.75 8.07
CA ALA A 208 7.38 14.36 6.85
C ALA A 208 8.05 14.94 5.60
N CYS A 209 8.39 16.23 5.59
CA CYS A 209 9.09 16.87 4.47
C CYS A 209 10.46 16.23 4.22
N LEU A 210 11.28 16.04 5.26
CA LEU A 210 12.59 15.40 5.14
C LEU A 210 12.47 13.96 4.64
N SER A 211 11.58 13.16 5.26
CA SER A 211 11.31 11.79 4.81
C SER A 211 10.82 11.78 3.36
N SER A 212 10.04 12.77 2.90
CA SER A 212 9.52 12.82 1.53
C SER A 212 10.54 13.33 0.51
N LEU A 213 11.51 14.15 0.93
CA LEU A 213 12.68 14.45 0.08
C LEU A 213 13.51 13.19 -0.14
N LEU A 214 13.79 12.43 0.93
CA LEU A 214 14.59 11.20 0.86
C LEU A 214 13.87 10.11 0.08
N LEU A 215 12.65 9.76 0.49
CA LEU A 215 11.90 8.65 -0.06
C LEU A 215 11.33 8.97 -1.44
N GLY A 216 10.76 10.16 -1.65
CA GLY A 216 10.28 10.57 -2.96
C GLY A 216 11.40 10.54 -4.01
N SER A 217 12.61 10.99 -3.66
CA SER A 217 13.78 10.92 -4.55
C SER A 217 14.19 9.47 -4.83
N PHE A 218 14.16 8.60 -3.80
CA PHE A 218 14.41 7.17 -3.95
C PHE A 218 13.36 6.49 -4.85
N MET A 219 12.06 6.77 -4.67
CA MET A 219 10.97 6.26 -5.51
C MET A 219 11.10 6.71 -6.97
N CYS A 220 11.42 7.99 -7.20
CA CYS A 220 11.71 8.49 -8.55
C CYS A 220 12.88 7.74 -9.20
N GLY A 221 13.95 7.49 -8.44
CA GLY A 221 15.10 6.70 -8.90
C GLY A 221 14.73 5.23 -9.17
N LEU A 222 13.94 4.62 -8.29
CA LEU A 222 13.47 3.24 -8.39
C LEU A 222 12.62 3.02 -9.65
N VAL A 223 11.63 3.87 -9.92
CA VAL A 223 10.78 3.75 -11.11
C VAL A 223 11.58 3.89 -12.41
N VAL A 224 12.51 4.85 -12.46
CA VAL A 224 13.43 5.01 -13.60
C VAL A 224 14.35 3.80 -13.77
N LEU A 225 14.76 3.17 -12.67
CA LEU A 225 15.58 1.95 -12.69
C LEU A 225 14.79 0.73 -13.17
N CYS A 226 13.53 0.57 -12.73
CA CYS A 226 12.59 -0.44 -13.24
C CYS A 226 12.43 -0.31 -14.76
N ARG A 227 12.10 0.90 -15.26
CA ARG A 227 11.99 1.18 -16.71
C ARG A 227 13.28 0.83 -17.45
N ARG A 228 14.46 1.21 -16.91
CA ARG A 228 15.77 0.91 -17.51
C ARG A 228 16.09 -0.59 -17.59
N PHE A 229 15.62 -1.39 -16.63
CA PHE A 229 15.78 -2.85 -16.65
C PHE A 229 14.63 -3.59 -17.34
N GLY A 230 13.68 -2.88 -17.97
CA GLY A 230 12.52 -3.48 -18.62
C GLY A 230 11.57 -4.20 -17.67
N ARG A 231 11.56 -3.79 -16.38
CA ARG A 231 10.68 -4.31 -15.33
C ARG A 231 9.51 -3.37 -15.11
N ASP A 232 8.36 -3.93 -14.77
CA ASP A 232 7.14 -3.19 -14.53
C ASP A 232 7.19 -2.50 -13.15
N PRO A 233 7.24 -1.15 -13.08
CA PRO A 233 7.28 -0.43 -11.80
C PRO A 233 6.02 -0.64 -10.96
N ASP A 234 4.86 -0.96 -11.57
CA ASP A 234 3.60 -1.18 -10.85
C ASP A 234 3.66 -2.40 -9.90
N ASN A 235 4.55 -3.36 -10.20
CA ASN A 235 4.78 -4.55 -9.36
C ASN A 235 5.77 -4.32 -8.20
N ILE A 236 6.53 -3.23 -8.25
CA ILE A 236 7.73 -3.02 -7.41
C ILE A 236 7.59 -1.78 -6.55
N ALA A 237 7.23 -0.65 -7.15
CA ALA A 237 7.30 0.64 -6.49
C ALA A 237 6.18 0.87 -5.45
N PRO A 238 4.90 0.49 -5.65
CA PRO A 238 3.85 0.76 -4.64
C PRO A 238 4.07 0.05 -3.28
N PRO A 239 4.43 -1.26 -3.23
CA PRO A 239 4.75 -1.93 -1.95
C PRO A 239 5.96 -1.31 -1.22
N ILE A 240 7.01 -0.95 -1.95
CA ILE A 240 8.22 -0.35 -1.37
C ILE A 240 7.93 1.08 -0.88
N ALA A 241 7.09 1.85 -1.59
CA ALA A 241 6.65 3.17 -1.16
C ALA A 241 5.89 3.12 0.18
N SER A 242 5.03 2.10 0.37
CA SER A 242 4.33 1.88 1.64
C SER A 242 5.30 1.56 2.79
N CYS A 243 6.08 0.47 2.71
CA CYS A 243 6.87 0.03 3.87
C CYS A 243 8.03 0.97 4.24
N LEU A 244 8.72 1.54 3.24
CA LEU A 244 9.78 2.53 3.51
C LEU A 244 9.18 3.90 3.88
N GLY A 245 7.97 4.19 3.41
CA GLY A 245 7.16 5.35 3.83
C GLY A 245 7.04 5.40 5.33
N ASP A 246 6.53 4.33 5.92
CA ASP A 246 6.29 4.27 7.35
C ASP A 246 7.60 4.21 8.14
N LEU A 247 8.53 3.32 7.75
CA LEU A 247 9.82 3.16 8.43
C LEU A 247 10.62 4.47 8.51
N VAL A 248 10.85 5.14 7.37
CA VAL A 248 11.68 6.36 7.32
C VAL A 248 10.98 7.52 8.02
N THR A 249 9.65 7.60 7.93
CA THR A 249 8.88 8.65 8.61
C THR A 249 8.89 8.47 10.13
N LEU A 250 8.76 7.24 10.62
CA LEU A 250 8.81 6.93 12.04
C LEU A 250 10.20 7.23 12.64
N VAL A 251 11.29 6.83 11.98
CA VAL A 251 12.66 7.21 12.38
C VAL A 251 12.80 8.72 12.48
N LEU A 252 12.32 9.47 11.47
CA LEU A 252 12.50 10.91 11.44
C LEU A 252 11.58 11.66 12.40
N ILE A 253 10.37 11.17 12.68
CA ILE A 253 9.53 11.69 13.77
C ILE A 253 10.25 11.52 15.12
N GLY A 254 10.78 10.33 15.39
CA GLY A 254 11.56 10.06 16.61
C GLY A 254 12.80 10.95 16.74
N ALA A 255 13.57 11.08 15.66
CA ALA A 255 14.81 11.88 15.66
C ALA A 255 14.54 13.38 15.79
N VAL A 256 13.60 13.93 15.01
CA VAL A 256 13.25 15.36 15.06
C VAL A 256 12.63 15.71 16.40
N SER A 257 11.69 14.92 16.92
CA SER A 257 11.09 15.17 18.25
C SER A 257 12.12 15.16 19.37
N SER A 258 13.09 14.23 19.34
CA SER A 258 14.15 14.12 20.35
C SER A 258 15.11 15.32 20.35
N VAL A 259 15.24 16.05 19.24
CA VAL A 259 15.96 17.31 19.17
C VAL A 259 15.07 18.48 19.62
N LEU A 260 13.84 18.56 19.10
CA LEU A 260 12.94 19.69 19.37
C LEU A 260 12.42 19.75 20.82
N ILE A 261 12.35 18.61 21.52
CA ILE A 261 11.89 18.55 22.93
C ILE A 261 12.79 19.36 23.87
N ILE A 262 14.10 19.39 23.61
CA ILE A 262 15.11 20.17 24.33
C ILE A 262 14.77 21.68 24.28
N PHE A 263 14.03 22.09 23.25
CA PHE A 263 13.71 23.46 22.91
C PHE A 263 12.21 23.80 23.05
N LEU A 264 11.41 22.95 23.70
CA LEU A 264 9.93 23.05 23.76
C LEU A 264 9.41 24.42 24.21
N HIS A 265 10.07 25.07 25.19
CA HIS A 265 9.68 26.39 25.70
C HIS A 265 10.37 27.58 25.00
N THR A 266 11.10 27.34 23.91
CA THR A 266 11.81 28.37 23.13
C THR A 266 11.05 28.67 21.84
N PRO A 267 11.33 29.76 21.12
CA PRO A 267 10.75 30.00 19.80
C PRO A 267 11.27 29.06 18.68
N ILE A 268 12.23 28.17 18.96
CA ILE A 268 12.89 27.35 17.93
C ILE A 268 11.92 26.40 17.19
N PRO A 269 11.01 25.66 17.85
CA PRO A 269 10.03 24.84 17.12
C PRO A 269 9.10 25.68 16.23
N PHE A 270 8.75 26.90 16.66
CA PHE A 270 7.95 27.82 15.85
C PHE A 270 8.71 28.31 14.61
N THR A 271 9.98 28.71 14.75
CA THR A 271 10.77 29.19 13.60
C THR A 271 11.07 28.05 12.61
N ILE A 272 11.33 26.84 13.08
CA ILE A 272 11.46 25.64 12.23
C ILE A 272 10.15 25.38 11.49
N GLY A 273 9.00 25.36 12.18
CA GLY A 273 7.69 25.18 11.55
C GLY A 273 7.40 26.23 10.47
N LEU A 274 7.69 27.50 10.76
CA LEU A 274 7.54 28.61 9.80
C LEU A 274 8.46 28.43 8.58
N LEU A 275 9.73 28.04 8.77
CA LEU A 275 10.66 27.78 7.67
C LEU A 275 10.21 26.62 6.78
N VAL A 276 9.65 25.55 7.34
CA VAL A 276 9.08 24.44 6.55
C VAL A 276 7.86 24.93 5.75
N VAL A 277 6.96 25.71 6.35
CA VAL A 277 5.82 26.29 5.63
C VAL A 277 6.27 27.22 4.49
N LEU A 278 7.26 28.08 4.71
CA LEU A 278 7.81 28.96 3.66
C LEU A 278 8.51 28.16 2.54
N SER A 279 9.20 27.07 2.88
CA SER A 279 9.77 26.12 1.91
C SER A 279 8.67 25.47 1.08
N ALA A 280 7.61 24.96 1.73
CA ALA A 280 6.47 24.35 1.07
C ALA A 280 5.71 25.33 0.15
N LEU A 281 5.51 26.59 0.57
CA LEU A 281 4.95 27.64 -0.28
C LEU A 281 5.83 27.91 -1.51
N SER A 282 7.16 27.89 -1.34
CA SER A 282 8.12 28.04 -2.45
C SER A 282 8.05 26.85 -3.43
N CYS A 283 7.98 25.63 -2.92
CA CYS A 283 7.72 24.43 -3.72
C CYS A 283 6.35 24.51 -4.43
N GLY A 284 5.30 24.98 -3.76
CA GLY A 284 3.98 25.17 -4.37
C GLY A 284 3.97 26.17 -5.51
N MET A 285 4.65 27.32 -5.35
CA MET A 285 4.85 28.29 -6.43
C MET A 285 5.63 27.70 -7.62
N PHE A 286 6.60 26.83 -7.36
CA PHE A 286 7.32 26.10 -8.40
C PHE A 286 6.41 25.07 -9.10
N THR A 287 5.68 24.24 -8.35
CA THR A 287 4.75 23.23 -8.88
C THR A 287 3.65 23.84 -9.73
N ARG A 288 3.13 25.04 -9.37
CA ARG A 288 2.16 25.78 -10.19
C ARG A 288 2.65 26.16 -11.59
N ARG A 289 3.97 26.16 -11.84
CA ARG A 289 4.56 26.41 -13.16
C ARG A 289 4.79 25.14 -13.98
N ASN A 290 4.61 23.96 -13.38
CA ASN A 290 4.86 22.68 -14.03
C ASN A 290 3.55 22.09 -14.59
N PRO A 291 3.41 21.91 -15.92
CA PRO A 291 2.16 21.41 -16.52
C PRO A 291 1.68 20.07 -15.96
N HIS A 292 2.60 19.15 -15.67
CA HIS A 292 2.26 17.80 -15.21
C HIS A 292 1.81 17.77 -13.73
N ALA A 293 2.34 18.67 -12.90
CA ALA A 293 2.13 18.65 -11.45
C ALA A 293 1.18 19.75 -10.92
N ALA A 294 0.92 20.81 -11.69
CA ALA A 294 0.05 21.91 -11.27
C ALA A 294 -1.41 21.50 -10.98
N PRO A 295 -2.09 20.63 -11.75
CA PRO A 295 -3.46 20.19 -11.44
C PRO A 295 -3.54 19.46 -10.09
N LEU A 296 -2.48 18.70 -9.79
CA LEU A 296 -2.35 17.81 -8.64
C LEU A 296 -2.25 18.58 -7.30
N LEU A 297 -2.04 19.90 -7.33
CA LEU A 297 -2.16 20.78 -6.16
C LEU A 297 -3.61 20.93 -5.66
N THR A 298 -4.61 20.66 -6.53
CA THR A 298 -6.04 20.80 -6.21
C THR A 298 -6.79 19.47 -6.17
N GLN A 299 -6.21 18.42 -6.74
CA GLN A 299 -6.79 17.08 -6.85
C GLN A 299 -6.21 16.14 -5.78
N GLY A 300 -6.94 15.08 -5.43
CA GLY A 300 -6.47 14.06 -4.48
C GLY A 300 -6.61 14.40 -2.98
N TRP A 301 -7.03 15.61 -2.60
CA TRP A 301 -7.27 15.94 -1.19
C TRP A 301 -8.44 15.16 -0.56
N ALA A 302 -9.55 15.01 -1.30
CA ALA A 302 -10.73 14.28 -0.83
C ALA A 302 -10.45 12.81 -0.46
N PRO A 303 -9.78 11.97 -1.29
CA PRO A 303 -9.45 10.60 -0.92
C PRO A 303 -8.44 10.53 0.23
N LEU A 304 -7.47 11.45 0.33
CA LEU A 304 -6.51 11.49 1.45
C LEU A 304 -7.20 11.79 2.79
N PHE A 305 -8.08 12.80 2.85
CA PHE A 305 -8.81 13.11 4.08
C PHE A 305 -9.92 12.09 4.39
N GLY A 306 -10.53 11.48 3.36
CA GLY A 306 -11.44 10.34 3.54
C GLY A 306 -10.73 9.12 4.15
N ALA A 307 -9.53 8.80 3.66
CA ALA A 307 -8.67 7.75 4.21
C ALA A 307 -8.30 8.01 5.68
N MET A 308 -8.02 9.27 6.05
CA MET A 308 -7.77 9.68 7.44
C MET A 308 -8.91 9.28 8.41
N VAL A 309 -10.17 9.49 7.99
CA VAL A 309 -11.35 9.18 8.80
C VAL A 309 -11.51 7.67 8.96
N ILE A 310 -11.27 6.89 7.89
CA ILE A 310 -11.32 5.42 7.94
C ILE A 310 -10.19 4.88 8.85
N SER A 311 -8.96 5.40 8.68
CA SER A 311 -7.78 5.04 9.48
C SER A 311 -7.94 5.35 10.96
N SER A 312 -8.71 6.39 11.30
CA SER A 312 -9.10 6.68 12.70
C SER A 312 -9.91 5.53 13.32
N GLY A 313 -10.76 4.86 12.53
CA GLY A 313 -11.45 3.64 12.94
C GLY A 313 -10.49 2.47 13.17
N THR A 314 -9.47 2.31 12.32
CA THR A 314 -8.40 1.33 12.53
C THR A 314 -7.64 1.59 13.82
N GLY A 315 -7.30 2.85 14.13
CA GLY A 315 -6.63 3.21 15.38
C GLY A 315 -7.41 2.80 16.62
N ILE A 316 -8.75 2.91 16.60
CA ILE A 316 -9.64 2.44 17.67
C ILE A 316 -9.60 0.91 17.79
N VAL A 317 -9.61 0.18 16.68
CA VAL A 317 -9.47 -1.30 16.70
C VAL A 317 -8.12 -1.70 17.29
N LEU A 318 -7.03 -1.01 16.94
CA LEU A 318 -5.71 -1.28 17.51
C LEU A 318 -5.70 -1.07 19.02
N ASP A 319 -6.21 0.07 19.51
CA ASP A 319 -6.25 0.41 20.94
C ASP A 319 -7.08 -0.60 21.76
N LEU A 320 -8.24 -1.00 21.27
CA LEU A 320 -9.13 -1.96 21.94
C LEU A 320 -8.54 -3.38 22.09
N PHE A 321 -7.68 -3.80 21.16
CA PHE A 321 -7.24 -5.20 21.07
C PHE A 321 -5.73 -5.41 21.33
N VAL A 322 -4.90 -4.38 21.26
CA VAL A 322 -3.44 -4.49 21.50
C VAL A 322 -3.10 -4.99 22.90
N SER A 323 -3.84 -4.58 23.93
CA SER A 323 -3.65 -5.05 25.31
C SER A 323 -4.37 -6.38 25.62
N ARG A 324 -5.22 -6.85 24.69
CA ARG A 324 -6.04 -8.07 24.87
C ARG A 324 -5.34 -9.33 24.36
N TYR A 325 -4.47 -9.20 23.35
CA TYR A 325 -3.78 -10.33 22.72
C TYR A 325 -2.28 -10.06 22.57
N ASP A 326 -1.45 -10.97 23.10
CA ASP A 326 0.00 -10.91 22.94
C ASP A 326 0.40 -10.91 21.45
N GLY A 327 1.28 -9.98 21.07
CA GLY A 327 1.78 -9.85 19.70
C GLY A 327 0.79 -9.29 18.68
N PHE A 328 -0.40 -8.83 19.10
CA PHE A 328 -1.41 -8.26 18.21
C PHE A 328 -0.88 -7.12 17.34
N ALA A 329 -0.14 -6.16 17.91
CA ALA A 329 0.39 -5.01 17.15
C ALA A 329 1.34 -5.42 16.01
N LEU A 330 2.25 -6.37 16.26
CA LEU A 330 3.20 -6.87 15.25
C LEU A 330 2.46 -7.59 14.11
N LEU A 331 1.46 -8.41 14.45
CA LEU A 331 0.64 -9.12 13.48
C LEU A 331 -0.29 -8.16 12.72
N ALA A 332 -0.86 -7.15 13.38
CA ALA A 332 -1.77 -6.17 12.78
C ALA A 332 -1.10 -5.38 11.65
N VAL A 333 0.12 -4.89 11.86
CA VAL A 333 0.89 -4.12 10.86
C VAL A 333 1.14 -4.94 9.59
N VAL A 334 1.41 -6.24 9.71
CA VAL A 334 1.67 -7.10 8.53
C VAL A 334 0.39 -7.63 7.90
N ILE A 335 -0.58 -8.08 8.69
CA ILE A 335 -1.85 -8.65 8.20
C ILE A 335 -2.75 -7.59 7.59
N SER A 336 -2.58 -6.30 7.91
CA SER A 336 -3.21 -5.19 7.17
C SER A 336 -2.34 -4.66 6.03
N GLY A 337 -1.04 -4.44 6.28
CA GLY A 337 -0.12 -3.85 5.31
C GLY A 337 0.18 -4.72 4.09
N LEU A 338 0.34 -6.04 4.25
CA LEU A 338 0.65 -6.94 3.12
C LEU A 338 -0.54 -7.09 2.14
N PRO A 339 -1.80 -7.32 2.57
CA PRO A 339 -2.95 -7.25 1.67
C PRO A 339 -3.14 -5.86 1.06
N GLY A 340 -2.83 -4.78 1.80
CA GLY A 340 -2.78 -3.42 1.29
C GLY A 340 -1.83 -3.28 0.10
N ALA A 341 -0.55 -3.63 0.29
CA ALA A 341 0.48 -3.60 -0.75
C ALA A 341 0.14 -4.43 -1.99
N VAL A 342 -0.50 -5.60 -1.81
CA VAL A 342 -0.95 -6.47 -2.90
C VAL A 342 -2.06 -5.82 -3.72
N GLY A 343 -3.03 -5.20 -3.05
CA GLY A 343 -4.07 -4.42 -3.71
C GLY A 343 -3.53 -3.14 -4.35
N ALA A 344 -2.45 -2.55 -3.82
CA ALA A 344 -1.76 -1.42 -4.43
C ALA A 344 -1.09 -1.81 -5.76
N ILE A 345 -0.39 -2.95 -5.84
CA ILE A 345 0.11 -3.50 -7.12
C ILE A 345 -1.05 -3.64 -8.11
N PHE A 346 -2.13 -4.32 -7.69
CA PHE A 346 -3.26 -4.57 -8.57
C PHE A 346 -3.94 -3.27 -9.06
N THR A 347 -4.08 -2.28 -8.17
CA THR A 347 -4.63 -0.95 -8.47
C THR A 347 -3.74 -0.21 -9.47
N SER A 348 -2.43 -0.15 -9.24
CA SER A 348 -1.46 0.51 -10.13
C SER A 348 -1.52 -0.09 -11.53
N ARG A 349 -1.41 -1.43 -11.64
CA ARG A 349 -1.52 -2.15 -12.94
C ARG A 349 -2.85 -1.92 -13.67
N LEU A 350 -3.96 -1.88 -12.94
CA LEU A 350 -5.29 -1.70 -13.52
C LEU A 350 -5.52 -0.25 -13.94
N SER A 351 -4.97 0.71 -13.21
CA SER A 351 -4.98 2.13 -13.57
C SER A 351 -4.11 2.39 -14.81
N THR A 352 -2.88 1.86 -14.83
CA THR A 352 -1.98 1.91 -15.98
C THR A 352 -2.64 1.37 -17.26
N SER A 353 -3.31 0.21 -17.20
CA SER A 353 -3.98 -0.36 -18.40
C SER A 353 -5.18 0.48 -18.86
N LEU A 354 -5.93 1.09 -17.93
CA LEU A 354 -7.02 2.01 -18.28
C LEU A 354 -6.49 3.30 -18.94
N HIS A 355 -5.42 3.89 -18.40
CA HIS A 355 -4.74 5.05 -19.00
C HIS A 355 -4.13 4.73 -20.37
N ALA A 356 -3.44 3.60 -20.50
CA ALA A 356 -2.88 3.14 -21.77
C ALA A 356 -3.98 2.91 -22.82
N ALA A 357 -5.12 2.30 -22.44
CA ALA A 357 -6.27 2.11 -23.32
C ALA A 357 -6.93 3.45 -23.73
N ALA A 358 -6.97 4.45 -22.84
CA ALA A 358 -7.51 5.78 -23.13
C ALA A 358 -6.61 6.60 -24.08
N LEU A 359 -5.30 6.37 -24.04
CA LEU A 359 -4.35 6.94 -25.00
C LEU A 359 -4.41 6.21 -26.36
N ALA A 360 -4.69 4.91 -26.35
CA ALA A 360 -4.75 4.06 -27.53
C ALA A 360 -6.08 4.14 -28.33
N LEU A 361 -6.71 5.32 -28.44
CA LEU A 361 -7.94 5.53 -29.22
C LEU A 361 -7.75 5.51 -30.76
N ALA A 362 -6.70 4.84 -31.24
CA ALA A 362 -6.55 4.35 -32.61
C ALA A 362 -6.14 2.86 -32.56
N PRO A 363 -6.74 1.98 -33.38
CA PRO A 363 -6.53 0.54 -33.27
C PRO A 363 -5.06 0.17 -33.52
N PRO A 364 -4.44 -0.69 -32.68
CA PRO A 364 -3.01 -0.94 -32.74
C PRO A 364 -2.64 -1.80 -33.96
N ALA A 365 -2.04 -1.17 -34.97
CA ALA A 365 -1.42 -1.87 -36.10
C ALA A 365 -0.15 -2.67 -35.70
N THR A 366 0.38 -2.44 -34.50
CA THR A 366 1.58 -3.09 -33.95
C THR A 366 1.40 -3.46 -32.48
N ALA A 367 0.69 -4.55 -32.21
CA ALA A 367 0.41 -5.04 -30.85
C ALA A 367 1.68 -5.58 -30.13
N GLY A 368 2.41 -4.70 -29.44
CA GLY A 368 3.52 -5.06 -28.55
C GLY A 368 3.04 -5.45 -27.16
N LYS A 369 3.12 -6.75 -26.84
CA LYS A 369 2.69 -7.41 -25.57
C LYS A 369 1.18 -7.30 -25.28
N ALA A 370 0.48 -8.43 -25.36
CA ALA A 370 -0.87 -8.54 -24.81
C ALA A 370 -0.84 -8.42 -23.28
N GLU A 371 -1.62 -7.49 -22.71
CA GLU A 371 -1.74 -7.32 -21.27
C GLU A 371 -2.36 -8.55 -20.59
N PRO A 372 -1.92 -8.92 -19.37
CA PRO A 372 -2.50 -10.02 -18.62
C PRO A 372 -3.92 -9.65 -18.14
N SER A 373 -4.87 -10.58 -18.28
CA SER A 373 -6.25 -10.32 -17.84
C SER A 373 -6.30 -10.00 -16.34
N PRO A 374 -7.17 -9.07 -15.87
CA PRO A 374 -7.22 -8.70 -14.46
C PRO A 374 -7.46 -9.89 -13.52
N ARG A 375 -8.27 -10.88 -13.94
CA ARG A 375 -8.50 -12.11 -13.15
C ARG A 375 -7.23 -12.94 -12.98
N LEU A 376 -6.37 -13.01 -14.00
CA LEU A 376 -5.08 -13.71 -13.92
C LEU A 376 -4.18 -13.02 -12.88
N VAL A 377 -4.06 -11.69 -12.96
CA VAL A 377 -3.25 -10.90 -12.01
C VAL A 377 -3.73 -11.11 -10.57
N MET A 378 -5.05 -11.06 -10.32
CA MET A 378 -5.62 -11.34 -8.99
C MET A 378 -5.21 -12.73 -8.46
N ILE A 379 -5.34 -13.78 -9.29
CA ILE A 379 -5.00 -15.16 -8.89
C ILE A 379 -3.50 -15.31 -8.66
N THR A 380 -2.66 -14.75 -9.53
CA THR A 380 -1.20 -14.78 -9.38
C THR A 380 -0.75 -14.08 -8.11
N LEU A 381 -1.29 -12.88 -7.81
CA LEU A 381 -0.96 -12.14 -6.59
C LEU A 381 -1.40 -12.91 -5.33
N LEU A 382 -2.62 -13.48 -5.31
CA LEU A 382 -3.08 -14.31 -4.19
C LEU A 382 -2.13 -15.49 -3.94
N ILE A 383 -1.75 -16.24 -4.98
CA ILE A 383 -0.82 -17.38 -4.86
C ILE A 383 0.57 -16.93 -4.38
N VAL A 384 1.06 -15.78 -4.83
CA VAL A 384 2.36 -15.21 -4.39
C VAL A 384 2.35 -14.83 -2.91
N THR A 385 1.22 -14.38 -2.35
CA THR A 385 1.16 -13.95 -0.95
C THR A 385 1.23 -15.10 0.06
N LEU A 386 0.76 -16.30 -0.29
CA LEU A 386 0.79 -17.48 0.58
C LEU A 386 2.19 -17.84 1.11
N PRO A 387 3.23 -18.04 0.28
CA PRO A 387 4.57 -18.31 0.78
C PRO A 387 5.18 -17.12 1.53
N VAL A 388 4.82 -15.87 1.19
CA VAL A 388 5.30 -14.67 1.91
C VAL A 388 4.76 -14.65 3.35
N GLU A 389 3.47 -14.93 3.54
CA GLU A 389 2.85 -15.04 4.87
C GLU A 389 3.44 -16.21 5.69
N ILE A 390 3.65 -17.38 5.06
CA ILE A 390 4.29 -18.52 5.74
C ILE A 390 5.72 -18.19 6.19
N ILE A 391 6.50 -17.50 5.35
CA ILE A 391 7.86 -17.04 5.70
C ILE A 391 7.80 -16.02 6.86
N PHE A 392 6.83 -15.11 6.85
CA PHE A 392 6.63 -14.14 7.93
C PHE A 392 6.34 -14.82 9.28
N LEU A 393 5.37 -15.73 9.33
CA LEU A 393 5.04 -16.48 10.56
C LEU A 393 6.23 -17.34 11.02
N ALA A 394 7.00 -17.91 10.09
CA ALA A 394 8.25 -18.63 10.39
C ALA A 394 9.34 -17.71 10.97
N ILE A 395 9.47 -16.47 10.49
CA ILE A 395 10.39 -15.47 11.04
C ILE A 395 9.98 -15.11 12.48
N LEU A 396 8.69 -14.83 12.75
CA LEU A 396 8.20 -14.54 14.10
C LEU A 396 8.47 -15.68 15.09
N ALA A 397 8.25 -16.93 14.66
CA ALA A 397 8.53 -18.11 15.47
C ALA A 397 10.03 -18.35 15.68
N GLY A 398 10.84 -18.14 14.63
CA GLY A 398 12.29 -18.36 14.62
C GLY A 398 13.10 -17.31 15.39
N LEU A 399 12.69 -16.04 15.32
CA LEU A 399 13.20 -14.97 16.20
C LEU A 399 12.74 -15.13 17.65
N GLY A 400 11.78 -16.03 17.90
CA GLY A 400 11.25 -16.30 19.22
C GLY A 400 10.38 -15.18 19.78
N TRP A 401 9.83 -14.31 18.94
CA TRP A 401 8.98 -13.20 19.39
C TRP A 401 7.61 -13.71 19.86
N LEU A 402 6.98 -14.60 19.08
CA LEU A 402 5.68 -15.22 19.40
C LEU A 402 5.79 -16.74 19.52
N ARG A 403 4.97 -17.33 20.41
CA ARG A 403 4.60 -18.76 20.37
C ARG A 403 3.34 -18.92 19.53
N LEU A 404 3.51 -19.42 18.31
CA LEU A 404 2.42 -19.67 17.37
C LEU A 404 2.01 -21.16 17.44
N PRO A 405 0.90 -21.53 18.08
CA PRO A 405 0.39 -22.90 17.99
C PRO A 405 -0.07 -23.19 16.55
N LEU A 406 0.05 -24.45 16.10
CA LEU A 406 -0.30 -24.84 14.72
C LEU A 406 -1.74 -24.46 14.33
N LEU A 407 -2.67 -24.48 15.30
CA LEU A 407 -4.04 -24.01 15.09
C LEU A 407 -4.10 -22.51 14.76
N PHE A 408 -3.31 -21.67 15.45
CA PHE A 408 -3.24 -20.24 15.13
C PHE A 408 -2.64 -20.03 13.75
N VAL A 409 -1.57 -20.75 13.38
CA VAL A 409 -0.96 -20.65 12.03
C VAL A 409 -1.96 -21.02 10.93
N GLY A 410 -2.74 -22.10 11.12
CA GLY A 410 -3.78 -22.49 10.16
C GLY A 410 -4.90 -21.44 10.02
N MET A 411 -5.36 -20.89 11.14
CA MET A 411 -6.40 -19.85 11.14
C MET A 411 -5.89 -18.50 10.63
N SER A 412 -4.65 -18.11 10.95
CA SER A 412 -4.08 -16.84 10.49
C SER A 412 -3.89 -16.83 8.98
N VAL A 413 -3.39 -17.93 8.40
CA VAL A 413 -3.30 -18.08 6.94
C VAL A 413 -4.68 -18.04 6.29
N LEU A 414 -5.71 -18.64 6.90
CA LEU A 414 -7.09 -18.58 6.38
C LEU A 414 -7.64 -17.13 6.37
N PHE A 415 -7.55 -16.42 7.50
CA PHE A 415 -8.03 -15.04 7.61
C PHE A 415 -7.20 -14.07 6.75
N PHE A 416 -5.89 -14.31 6.61
CA PHE A 416 -5.02 -13.59 5.69
C PHE A 416 -5.46 -13.79 4.23
N CYS A 417 -5.81 -15.02 3.81
CA CYS A 417 -6.38 -15.26 2.48
C CYS A 417 -7.67 -14.46 2.26
N MET A 418 -8.55 -14.41 3.27
CA MET A 418 -9.77 -13.60 3.21
C MET A 418 -9.46 -12.10 3.08
N ALA A 419 -8.42 -11.60 3.76
CA ALA A 419 -7.96 -10.22 3.64
C ALA A 419 -7.41 -9.91 2.24
N VAL A 420 -6.56 -10.78 1.66
CA VAL A 420 -6.02 -10.61 0.30
C VAL A 420 -7.12 -10.69 -0.77
N ILE A 421 -8.07 -11.62 -0.64
CA ILE A 421 -9.22 -11.72 -1.54
C ILE A 421 -10.08 -10.45 -1.46
N SER A 422 -10.37 -9.97 -0.25
CA SER A 422 -11.11 -8.71 -0.04
C SER A 422 -10.37 -7.52 -0.65
N SER A 423 -9.04 -7.45 -0.46
CA SER A 423 -8.16 -6.43 -1.04
C SER A 423 -8.26 -6.38 -2.56
N LEU A 424 -8.14 -7.51 -3.24
CA LEU A 424 -8.16 -7.59 -4.70
C LEU A 424 -9.56 -7.27 -5.27
N ILE A 425 -10.63 -7.68 -4.58
CA ILE A 425 -12.02 -7.35 -4.98
C ILE A 425 -12.29 -5.85 -4.83
N ILE A 426 -11.87 -5.25 -3.71
CA ILE A 426 -12.05 -3.83 -3.42
C ILE A 426 -11.21 -3.00 -4.37
N ALA A 427 -9.92 -3.32 -4.57
CA ALA A 427 -9.04 -2.66 -5.53
C ALA A 427 -9.66 -2.61 -6.94
N ARG A 428 -10.18 -3.75 -7.43
CA ARG A 428 -10.83 -3.84 -8.73
C ARG A 428 -12.11 -3.00 -8.82
N SER A 429 -12.98 -3.13 -7.83
CA SER A 429 -14.28 -2.44 -7.84
C SER A 429 -14.10 -0.93 -7.71
N LEU A 430 -13.22 -0.49 -6.81
CA LEU A 430 -12.91 0.91 -6.58
C LEU A 430 -12.26 1.57 -7.81
N THR A 431 -11.26 0.93 -8.42
CA THR A 431 -10.59 1.44 -9.63
C THR A 431 -11.60 1.65 -10.77
N ASN A 432 -12.46 0.66 -11.03
CA ASN A 432 -13.49 0.77 -12.07
C ASN A 432 -14.52 1.86 -11.76
N ILE A 433 -15.04 1.94 -10.53
CA ILE A 433 -16.04 2.94 -10.12
C ILE A 433 -15.47 4.36 -10.21
N LEU A 434 -14.21 4.56 -9.86
CA LEU A 434 -13.53 5.85 -10.00
C LEU A 434 -13.37 6.22 -11.48
N TRP A 435 -12.92 5.27 -12.31
CA TRP A 435 -12.77 5.46 -13.75
C TRP A 435 -14.09 5.83 -14.44
N GLU A 436 -15.17 5.09 -14.15
CA GLU A 436 -16.53 5.39 -14.65
C GLU A 436 -17.01 6.79 -14.24
N ARG A 437 -16.56 7.29 -13.08
CA ARG A 437 -16.85 8.64 -12.56
C ARG A 437 -15.87 9.71 -13.06
N LYS A 438 -14.95 9.38 -13.97
CA LYS A 438 -13.88 10.27 -14.48
C LYS A 438 -12.95 10.81 -13.37
N LEU A 439 -12.72 9.99 -12.34
CA LEU A 439 -11.75 10.24 -11.27
C LEU A 439 -10.52 9.35 -11.51
N ASP A 440 -9.34 9.95 -11.52
CA ASP A 440 -8.08 9.26 -11.78
C ASP A 440 -7.75 8.24 -10.67
N PRO A 441 -7.71 6.92 -10.96
CA PRO A 441 -7.47 5.93 -9.92
C PRO A 441 -6.09 6.07 -9.26
N ASP A 442 -5.07 6.59 -9.96
CA ASP A 442 -3.72 6.83 -9.42
C ASP A 442 -3.71 7.85 -8.26
N MET A 443 -4.73 8.70 -8.18
CA MET A 443 -4.88 9.70 -7.12
C MET A 443 -5.93 9.31 -6.07
N TYR A 444 -6.97 8.58 -6.45
CA TYR A 444 -8.15 8.33 -5.62
C TYR A 444 -8.26 6.90 -5.08
N ALA A 445 -7.77 5.89 -5.80
CA ALA A 445 -7.98 4.50 -5.42
C ALA A 445 -7.09 4.07 -4.24
N LEU A 446 -5.79 4.36 -4.31
CA LEU A 446 -4.81 3.88 -3.33
C LEU A 446 -5.08 4.37 -1.89
N PRO A 447 -5.39 5.66 -1.62
CA PRO A 447 -5.61 6.10 -0.24
C PRO A 447 -6.85 5.45 0.40
N ILE A 448 -7.93 5.35 -0.38
CA ILE A 448 -9.19 4.74 0.07
C ILE A 448 -9.01 3.23 0.26
N HIS A 449 -8.33 2.56 -0.68
CA HIS A 449 -8.03 1.13 -0.61
C HIS A 449 -7.17 0.78 0.60
N SER A 450 -6.04 1.48 0.80
CA SER A 450 -5.11 1.24 1.89
C SER A 450 -5.78 1.42 3.26
N ALA A 451 -6.48 2.54 3.49
CA ALA A 451 -7.17 2.75 4.76
C ALA A 451 -8.30 1.75 5.02
N LEU A 452 -8.98 1.26 3.98
CA LEU A 452 -9.98 0.20 4.10
C LEU A 452 -9.34 -1.17 4.37
N MET A 453 -8.17 -1.47 3.81
CA MET A 453 -7.40 -2.67 4.14
C MET A 453 -6.81 -2.65 5.54
N ASP A 454 -6.39 -1.48 6.01
CA ASP A 454 -5.99 -1.26 7.41
C ASP A 454 -7.12 -1.68 8.37
N LEU A 455 -8.34 -1.21 8.12
CA LEU A 455 -9.50 -1.56 8.95
C LEU A 455 -9.91 -3.03 8.80
N ILE A 456 -10.06 -3.53 7.57
CA ILE A 456 -10.50 -4.91 7.30
C ILE A 456 -9.48 -5.93 7.82
N GLY A 457 -8.18 -5.70 7.59
CA GLY A 457 -7.11 -6.59 8.02
C GLY A 457 -7.06 -6.73 9.54
N GLN A 458 -7.19 -5.63 10.28
CA GLN A 458 -7.25 -5.67 11.75
C GLN A 458 -8.52 -6.34 12.28
N LEU A 459 -9.69 -6.08 11.67
CA LEU A 459 -10.94 -6.75 12.08
C LEU A 459 -10.91 -8.26 11.81
N LEU A 460 -10.33 -8.70 10.69
CA LEU A 460 -10.12 -10.12 10.40
C LEU A 460 -9.08 -10.76 11.34
N LEU A 461 -8.04 -10.02 11.75
CA LEU A 461 -7.10 -10.48 12.76
C LEU A 461 -7.75 -10.63 14.14
N VAL A 462 -8.57 -9.66 14.57
CA VAL A 462 -9.38 -9.79 15.80
C VAL A 462 -10.24 -11.04 15.75
N LEU A 463 -10.94 -11.28 14.63
CA LEU A 463 -11.76 -12.47 14.44
C LEU A 463 -10.93 -13.76 14.48
N CYS A 464 -9.71 -13.75 13.94
CA CYS A 464 -8.75 -14.86 14.07
C CYS A 464 -8.42 -15.15 15.54
N PHE A 465 -8.08 -14.13 16.33
CA PHE A 465 -7.76 -14.28 17.74
C PHE A 465 -8.96 -14.78 18.57
N GLU A 466 -10.16 -14.25 18.33
CA GLU A 466 -11.39 -14.70 19.02
C GLU A 466 -11.70 -16.16 18.69
N VAL A 467 -11.67 -16.56 17.41
CA VAL A 467 -11.94 -17.95 17.00
C VAL A 467 -10.91 -18.92 17.56
N VAL A 468 -9.61 -18.57 17.53
CA VAL A 468 -8.55 -19.43 18.09
C VAL A 468 -8.68 -19.54 19.62
N SER A 469 -9.04 -18.44 20.30
CA SER A 469 -9.30 -18.44 21.75
C SER A 469 -10.52 -19.29 22.12
N LEU A 470 -11.60 -19.26 21.32
CA LEU A 470 -12.78 -20.11 21.51
C LEU A 470 -12.46 -21.59 21.30
N LEU A 471 -11.50 -21.91 20.43
CA LEU A 471 -10.99 -23.26 20.21
C LEU A 471 -9.92 -23.70 21.24
N GLY A 472 -9.67 -22.89 22.28
CA GLY A 472 -8.84 -23.25 23.43
C GLY A 472 -7.33 -23.08 23.22
N ALA A 473 -6.88 -22.50 22.10
CA ALA A 473 -5.47 -22.17 21.90
C ALA A 473 -5.22 -20.69 22.21
N LYS A 474 -4.03 -20.39 22.76
CA LYS A 474 -3.58 -19.01 23.01
C LYS A 474 -2.26 -18.77 22.30
N VAL A 475 -2.12 -17.57 21.76
CA VAL A 475 -0.82 -17.01 21.38
C VAL A 475 -0.21 -16.42 22.64
N GLU A 476 1.06 -16.72 22.90
CA GLU A 476 1.81 -16.17 24.03
C GLU A 476 3.03 -15.44 23.48
N SER A 477 3.34 -14.27 24.05
CA SER A 477 4.66 -13.68 23.90
C SER A 477 5.70 -14.57 24.58
N LYS A 478 6.88 -14.71 23.96
CA LYS A 478 8.05 -15.33 24.61
C LYS A 478 8.87 -14.33 25.42
N VAL A 479 8.52 -13.05 25.33
CA VAL A 479 9.11 -11.87 25.99
C VAL A 479 8.10 -11.25 26.96
#